data_AF-A0AAW2QIG1-F1
#
_entry.id   AF-A0AAW2QIG1-F1
#
_cell.length_a   1.000
_cell.length_b   1.000
_cell.length_c   1.000
_cell.angle_alpha   90.00
_cell.angle_beta   90.00
_cell.angle_gamma   90.00
#
_symmetry.space_group_name_H-M   'P 1'
#
loop_
_entity.id
_entity.type
_entity.pdbx_description
1 polymer ?
#
loop_
_entity_poly.entity_id
_entity_poly.type
_entity_poly.pdbx_seq_one_letter_code
_entity_poly.pdbx_strand_id
1 'polypeptide(L)'
;MHPTGWRTSLGLAAVPGLVILTGSLIITESPLSLVERGKETEGKEALRKYRGVEEIDAEFEQIVAACEQARQVKHPYLKLLGRSGVPPLFITITIQIFQQYTGINAIMFYASVLLQTMGFKSDMSLLSSLVIGLVNVCSNFMLIYVVDRVERRKLLLVACVQMFISQVAIGVILSFHLLDTGTLDNSLAGVVVVLVCTFVMAFAWSWGPMGWLIPTEIFPIETRTAGYSFAVSSNMLFTFVISQTFLSMLCFLKSLIFFFFSAWILVMGIFVVFLLPETKGMPVDLMGVRAWRQHPVWNWFFKE
;
A
#
# COMPACT_ATOMS: atom_id res chain seq x y z
N MET A 1 -18.18 -7.34 30.28
CA MET A 1 -16.86 -7.21 29.63
C MET A 1 -15.79 -7.41 30.70
N HIS A 2 -14.92 -8.40 30.57
CA HIS A 2 -13.87 -8.64 31.57
C HIS A 2 -12.94 -7.42 31.68
N PRO A 3 -12.68 -6.88 32.89
CA PRO A 3 -11.89 -5.65 33.08
C PRO A 3 -10.43 -5.76 32.63
N THR A 4 -9.93 -6.97 32.38
CA THR A 4 -8.57 -7.27 31.92
C THR A 4 -8.45 -7.55 30.42
N GLY A 5 -9.56 -7.69 29.67
CA GLY A 5 -9.54 -8.10 28.26
C GLY A 5 -8.81 -7.12 27.32
N TRP A 6 -8.89 -5.81 27.61
CA TRP A 6 -8.16 -4.81 26.84
C TRP A 6 -6.64 -4.86 27.10
N ARG A 7 -6.23 -5.19 28.34
CA ARG A 7 -4.81 -5.33 28.72
C ARG A 7 -4.19 -6.55 28.06
N THR A 8 -4.93 -7.67 28.03
CA THR A 8 -4.47 -8.88 27.33
C THR A 8 -4.42 -8.66 25.82
N SER A 9 -5.38 -7.94 25.23
CA SER A 9 -5.34 -7.59 23.80
C SER A 9 -4.14 -6.72 23.43
N LEU A 10 -3.80 -5.71 24.25
CA LEU A 10 -2.60 -4.89 24.03
C LEU A 10 -1.32 -5.67 24.32
N GLY A 11 -1.30 -6.47 25.38
CA GLY A 11 -0.15 -7.31 25.73
C GLY A 11 0.18 -8.36 24.66
N LEU A 12 -0.83 -8.87 23.95
CA LEU A 12 -0.62 -9.82 22.85
C LEU A 12 0.16 -9.20 21.68
N ALA A 13 0.10 -7.88 21.49
CA ALA A 13 0.89 -7.19 20.47
C ALA A 13 2.42 -7.25 20.75
N ALA A 14 2.82 -7.54 21.99
CA ALA A 14 4.22 -7.77 22.32
C ALA A 14 4.76 -9.08 21.68
N VAL A 15 3.90 -10.05 21.39
CA VAL A 15 4.32 -11.35 20.83
C VAL A 15 4.92 -11.18 19.42
N PRO A 16 4.24 -10.56 18.43
CA PRO A 16 4.86 -10.24 17.14
C PRO A 16 6.13 -9.39 17.27
N GLY A 17 6.14 -8.43 18.20
CA GLY A 17 7.30 -7.58 18.45
C GLY A 17 8.53 -8.38 18.91
N LEU A 18 8.33 -9.33 19.84
CA LEU A 18 9.38 -10.25 20.28
C LEU A 18 9.85 -11.18 19.16
N VAL A 19 8.94 -11.68 18.32
CA VAL A 19 9.29 -12.53 17.17
C VAL A 19 10.15 -11.76 16.16
N ILE A 20 9.81 -10.50 15.87
CA ILE A 20 10.62 -9.66 14.97
C ILE A 20 11.98 -9.35 15.62
N LEU A 21 12.02 -9.10 16.93
CA LEU A 21 13.26 -8.81 17.66
C LEU A 21 14.21 -10.02 17.72
N THR A 22 13.70 -11.22 17.95
CA THR A 22 14.53 -12.43 17.91
C THR A 22 14.92 -12.79 16.49
N GLY A 23 14.01 -12.63 15.53
CA GLY A 23 14.26 -12.87 14.11
C GLY A 23 15.34 -11.94 13.54
N SER A 24 15.32 -10.65 13.90
CA SER A 24 16.32 -9.68 13.43
C SER A 24 17.74 -9.96 13.91
N LEU A 25 17.90 -10.64 15.06
CA LEU A 25 19.20 -11.09 15.56
C LEU A 25 19.76 -12.29 14.78
N ILE A 26 18.89 -13.09 14.16
CA ILE A 26 19.26 -14.30 13.39
C ILE A 26 19.46 -13.99 11.90
N ILE A 27 18.74 -12.99 11.38
CA ILE A 27 18.80 -12.60 9.97
C ILE A 27 20.18 -12.01 9.65
N THR A 28 20.84 -12.57 8.64
CA THR A 28 22.06 -12.01 8.06
C THR A 28 21.76 -10.68 7.35
N GLU A 29 22.62 -9.69 7.54
CA GLU A 29 22.46 -8.37 6.91
C GLU A 29 22.33 -8.48 5.38
N SER A 30 21.61 -7.52 4.78
CA SER A 30 21.45 -7.45 3.32
C SER A 30 22.82 -7.26 2.65
N PRO A 31 23.15 -8.02 1.59
CA PRO A 31 24.44 -7.91 0.89
C PRO A 31 24.67 -6.49 0.37
N LEU A 32 23.61 -5.81 -0.06
CA LEU A 32 23.66 -4.43 -0.53
C LEU A 32 24.08 -3.45 0.59
N SER A 33 23.56 -3.65 1.80
CA SER A 33 23.94 -2.83 2.95
C SER A 33 25.36 -3.11 3.43
N LEU A 34 25.86 -4.35 3.29
CA LEU A 34 27.23 -4.72 3.64
C LEU A 34 28.24 -4.09 2.68
N VAL A 35 27.96 -4.16 1.37
CA VAL A 35 28.78 -3.51 0.33
C VAL A 35 28.77 -1.98 0.51
N GLU A 36 27.62 -1.38 0.82
CA GLU A 36 27.53 0.08 1.10
C GLU A 36 28.38 0.50 2.31
N ARG A 37 28.50 -0.36 3.33
CA ARG A 37 29.34 -0.12 4.51
C ARG A 37 30.83 -0.42 4.27
N GLY A 38 31.22 -0.84 3.07
CA GLY A 38 32.60 -1.19 2.70
C GLY A 38 33.04 -2.59 3.13
N LYS A 39 32.10 -3.47 3.48
CA LYS A 39 32.35 -4.88 3.86
C LYS A 39 32.07 -5.81 2.68
N GLU A 40 32.88 -5.70 1.64
CA GLU A 40 32.67 -6.43 0.37
C GLU A 40 32.77 -7.96 0.53
N THR A 41 33.71 -8.45 1.36
CA THR A 41 33.89 -9.88 1.62
C THR A 41 32.67 -10.50 2.31
N GLU A 42 32.18 -9.87 3.38
CA GLU A 42 30.95 -10.28 4.08
C GLU A 42 29.72 -10.17 3.16
N GLY A 43 29.66 -9.13 2.31
CA GLY A 43 28.59 -8.95 1.32
C GLY A 43 28.55 -10.07 0.28
N LYS A 44 29.72 -10.52 -0.20
CA LYS A 44 29.85 -11.63 -1.15
C LYS A 44 29.42 -12.96 -0.52
N GLU A 45 29.82 -13.22 0.73
CA GLU A 45 29.40 -14.41 1.47
C GLU A 45 27.88 -14.42 1.75
N ALA A 46 27.31 -13.27 2.12
CA ALA A 46 25.87 -13.13 2.30
C ALA A 46 25.13 -13.40 0.99
N LEU A 47 25.58 -12.84 -0.13
CA LEU A 47 24.97 -13.06 -1.44
C LEU A 47 25.05 -14.54 -1.88
N ARG A 48 26.18 -15.21 -1.59
CA ARG A 48 26.35 -16.66 -1.78
C ARG A 48 25.39 -17.48 -0.96
N LYS A 49 25.16 -17.10 0.30
CA LYS A 49 24.17 -17.74 1.17
C LYS A 49 22.73 -17.56 0.66
N TYR A 50 22.41 -16.40 0.08
CA TYR A 50 21.06 -16.11 -0.43
C TYR A 50 20.74 -16.81 -1.76
N ARG A 51 21.66 -16.79 -2.72
CA ARG A 51 21.46 -17.40 -4.05
C ARG A 51 21.67 -18.92 -4.05
N GLY A 52 22.55 -19.43 -3.19
CA GLY A 52 22.88 -20.86 -3.13
C GLY A 52 23.64 -21.39 -4.35
N VAL A 53 24.21 -20.50 -5.17
CA VAL A 53 25.00 -20.82 -6.37
C VAL A 53 26.40 -20.21 -6.22
N GLU A 54 27.43 -20.77 -6.86
CA GLU A 54 28.78 -20.18 -6.81
C GLU A 54 29.00 -19.05 -7.82
N GLU A 55 28.27 -19.05 -8.93
CA GLU A 55 28.40 -18.10 -10.03
C GLU A 55 27.62 -16.80 -9.74
N ILE A 56 28.15 -16.02 -8.80
CA ILE A 56 27.54 -14.77 -8.32
C ILE A 56 28.37 -13.55 -8.70
N ASP A 57 29.60 -13.76 -9.19
CA ASP A 57 30.56 -12.68 -9.42
C ASP A 57 30.00 -11.57 -10.31
N ALA A 58 29.23 -11.90 -11.35
CA ALA A 58 28.59 -10.91 -12.22
C ALA A 58 27.49 -10.08 -11.51
N GLU A 59 26.69 -10.69 -10.63
CA GLU A 59 25.67 -9.97 -9.84
C GLU A 59 26.34 -9.14 -8.73
N PHE A 60 27.39 -9.67 -8.11
CA PHE A 60 28.16 -8.97 -7.10
C PHE A 60 28.84 -7.73 -7.67
N GLU A 61 29.46 -7.84 -8.86
CA GLU A 61 30.11 -6.71 -9.54
C GLU A 61 29.09 -5.62 -9.92
N GLN A 62 27.87 -5.99 -10.32
CA GLN A 62 26.77 -5.03 -10.53
C GLN A 62 26.40 -4.30 -9.22
N ILE A 63 26.29 -5.03 -8.11
CA ILE A 63 25.98 -4.44 -6.79
C ILE A 63 27.10 -3.49 -6.35
N VAL A 64 28.37 -3.88 -6.51
CA VAL A 64 29.52 -3.03 -6.17
C VAL A 64 29.53 -1.77 -7.03
N ALA A 65 29.35 -1.87 -8.35
CA ALA A 65 29.27 -0.72 -9.24
C ALA A 65 28.10 0.22 -8.87
N ALA A 66 26.94 -0.34 -8.52
CA ALA A 66 25.79 0.45 -8.07
C ALA A 66 26.06 1.13 -6.71
N CYS A 67 26.73 0.46 -5.77
CA CYS A 67 27.13 1.02 -4.49
C CYS A 67 28.21 2.11 -4.63
N GLU A 68 29.17 1.95 -5.55
CA GLU A 68 30.17 2.97 -5.85
C GLU A 68 29.55 4.23 -6.43
N GLN A 69 28.64 4.09 -7.41
CA GLN A 69 27.84 5.21 -7.91
C GLN A 69 27.07 5.86 -6.78
N ALA A 70 26.51 5.04 -5.88
CA ALA A 70 25.75 5.54 -4.77
C ALA A 70 26.55 6.36 -3.77
N ARG A 71 27.77 5.92 -3.49
CA ARG A 71 28.71 6.56 -2.56
C ARG A 71 29.19 7.92 -3.05
N GLN A 72 29.15 8.18 -4.37
CA GLN A 72 29.45 9.50 -4.93
C GLN A 72 28.40 10.56 -4.57
N VAL A 73 27.21 10.16 -4.11
CA VAL A 73 26.15 11.08 -3.69
C VAL A 73 26.27 11.42 -2.21
N LYS A 74 26.96 12.53 -1.92
CA LYS A 74 27.17 13.02 -0.56
C LYS A 74 25.89 13.55 0.14
N HIS A 75 24.86 13.96 -0.62
CA HIS A 75 23.61 14.50 -0.06
C HIS A 75 22.36 13.86 -0.70
N PRO A 76 21.92 12.69 -0.20
CA PRO A 76 20.74 11.98 -0.72
C PRO A 76 19.46 12.81 -0.70
N TYR A 77 19.24 13.59 0.37
CA TYR A 77 18.04 14.44 0.52
C TYR A 77 17.99 15.60 -0.48
N LEU A 78 19.12 16.28 -0.74
CA LEU A 78 19.17 17.34 -1.76
C LEU A 78 19.06 16.76 -3.17
N LYS A 79 19.64 15.57 -3.44
CA LYS A 79 19.49 14.90 -4.74
C LYS A 79 18.04 14.46 -4.99
N LEU A 80 17.33 14.05 -3.95
CA LEU A 80 15.91 13.71 -3.99
C LEU A 80 15.03 14.93 -4.33
N LEU A 81 15.36 16.12 -3.81
CA LEU A 81 14.70 17.38 -4.18
C LEU A 81 15.17 17.94 -5.53
N GLY A 82 16.20 17.35 -6.16
CA GLY A 82 16.69 17.74 -7.48
C GLY A 82 15.79 17.24 -8.62
N ARG A 83 16.01 17.76 -9.84
CA ARG A 83 15.20 17.47 -11.03
C ARG A 83 14.99 15.98 -11.32
N SER A 84 16.02 15.15 -11.09
CA SER A 84 15.97 13.70 -11.30
C SER A 84 15.27 12.92 -10.16
N GLY A 85 15.12 13.51 -8.97
CA GLY A 85 14.55 12.88 -7.78
C GLY A 85 13.10 13.29 -7.48
N VAL A 86 12.64 14.43 -8.01
CA VAL A 86 11.28 14.93 -7.82
C VAL A 86 10.22 14.00 -8.40
N PRO A 87 10.36 13.45 -9.63
CA PRO A 87 9.36 12.55 -10.19
C PRO A 87 9.10 11.29 -9.34
N PRO A 88 10.12 10.50 -8.91
CA PRO A 88 9.89 9.32 -8.07
C PRO A 88 9.36 9.67 -6.67
N LEU A 89 9.80 10.81 -6.11
CA LEU A 89 9.30 11.31 -4.84
C LEU A 89 7.83 11.69 -4.91
N PHE A 90 7.43 12.42 -5.95
CA PHE A 90 6.05 12.84 -6.17
C PHE A 90 5.13 11.63 -6.32
N ILE A 91 5.47 10.68 -7.20
CA ILE A 91 4.67 9.46 -7.39
C ILE A 91 4.52 8.71 -6.07
N THR A 92 5.60 8.55 -5.31
CA THR A 92 5.57 7.84 -4.03
C THR A 92 4.65 8.52 -3.02
N ILE A 93 4.81 9.83 -2.81
CA ILE A 93 3.97 10.59 -1.88
C ILE A 93 2.50 10.51 -2.32
N THR A 94 2.25 10.71 -3.60
CA THR A 94 0.90 10.70 -4.15
C THR A 94 0.24 9.33 -4.06
N ILE A 95 0.96 8.23 -4.30
CA ILE A 95 0.44 6.86 -4.09
C ILE A 95 0.06 6.66 -2.63
N GLN A 96 0.89 7.10 -1.68
CA GLN A 96 0.61 6.93 -0.25
C GLN A 96 -0.56 7.80 0.23
N ILE A 97 -0.72 8.99 -0.35
CA ILE A 97 -1.91 9.82 -0.17
C ILE A 97 -3.13 9.06 -0.68
N PHE A 98 -3.10 8.63 -1.94
CA PHE A 98 -4.21 7.94 -2.56
C PHE A 98 -4.61 6.66 -1.84
N GLN A 99 -3.64 5.91 -1.32
CA GLN A 99 -3.89 4.73 -0.49
C GLN A 99 -4.80 5.07 0.70
N GLN A 100 -4.58 6.21 1.37
CA GLN A 100 -5.42 6.66 2.48
C GLN A 100 -6.77 7.21 2.00
N TYR A 101 -6.77 8.00 0.93
CA TYR A 101 -7.98 8.56 0.34
C TYR A 101 -8.88 7.52 -0.33
N THR A 102 -8.44 6.26 -0.49
CA THR A 102 -9.36 5.15 -0.82
C THR A 102 -10.44 4.95 0.23
N GLY A 103 -10.23 5.41 1.46
CA GLY A 103 -11.16 5.25 2.56
C GLY A 103 -11.09 3.87 3.23
N ILE A 104 -10.03 3.08 3.01
CA ILE A 104 -9.89 1.75 3.62
C ILE A 104 -9.96 1.80 5.15
N ASN A 105 -9.25 2.73 5.78
CA ASN A 105 -9.25 2.87 7.25
C ASN A 105 -10.63 3.27 7.77
N ALA A 106 -11.30 4.19 7.06
CA ALA A 106 -12.67 4.59 7.32
C ALA A 106 -13.65 3.39 7.24
N ILE A 107 -13.54 2.59 6.18
CA ILE A 107 -14.39 1.41 5.97
C ILE A 107 -14.11 0.34 7.00
N MET A 108 -12.85 0.08 7.37
CA MET A 108 -12.54 -0.92 8.39
C MET A 108 -13.07 -0.53 9.77
N PHE A 109 -12.96 0.73 10.18
CA PHE A 109 -13.50 1.20 11.46
C PHE A 109 -15.02 1.21 11.48
N TYR A 110 -15.65 1.54 10.35
CA TYR A 110 -17.10 1.66 10.26
C TYR A 110 -17.81 0.37 9.87
N ALA A 111 -17.10 -0.64 9.34
CA ALA A 111 -17.71 -1.93 9.00
C ALA A 111 -18.39 -2.58 10.20
N SER A 112 -17.75 -2.55 11.38
CA SER A 112 -18.33 -3.08 12.62
C SER A 112 -19.52 -2.26 13.10
N VAL A 113 -19.45 -0.93 13.00
CA VAL A 113 -20.55 -0.02 13.38
C VAL A 113 -21.74 -0.18 12.44
N LEU A 114 -21.51 -0.26 11.12
CA LEU A 114 -22.54 -0.57 10.12
C LEU A 114 -23.24 -1.87 10.44
N LEU A 115 -22.47 -2.94 10.66
CA LEU A 115 -22.98 -4.26 11.01
C LEU A 115 -23.83 -4.22 12.29
N GLN A 116 -23.44 -3.43 13.30
CA GLN A 116 -24.21 -3.25 14.53
C GLN A 116 -25.48 -2.43 14.31
N THR A 117 -25.41 -1.33 13.56
CA THR A 117 -26.57 -0.48 13.25
C THR A 117 -27.62 -1.18 12.38
N MET A 118 -27.20 -2.19 11.60
CA MET A 118 -28.09 -3.01 10.77
C MET A 118 -28.84 -4.10 11.54
N GLY A 119 -28.68 -4.19 12.87
CA GLY A 119 -29.46 -5.11 13.71
C GLY A 119 -29.00 -6.56 13.64
N PHE A 120 -27.84 -6.85 13.04
CA PHE A 120 -27.24 -8.18 13.16
C PHE A 120 -26.96 -8.48 14.63
N LYS A 121 -27.60 -9.53 15.17
CA LYS A 121 -27.25 -10.09 16.49
C LYS A 121 -25.73 -10.28 16.54
N SER A 122 -25.15 -10.03 17.71
CA SER A 122 -23.70 -10.03 17.96
C SER A 122 -22.94 -11.19 17.30
N ASP A 123 -23.55 -12.38 17.22
CA ASP A 123 -22.95 -13.56 16.61
C ASP A 123 -22.79 -13.46 15.07
N MET A 124 -23.75 -12.84 14.37
CA MET A 124 -23.69 -12.64 12.91
C MET A 124 -22.72 -11.51 12.50
N SER A 125 -22.58 -10.48 13.32
CA SER A 125 -21.58 -9.41 13.10
C SER A 125 -20.14 -9.94 13.24
N LEU A 126 -19.91 -10.81 14.24
CA LEU A 126 -18.64 -11.49 14.41
C LEU A 126 -18.33 -12.42 13.23
N LEU A 127 -19.30 -13.24 12.79
CA LEU A 127 -19.14 -14.08 11.60
C LEU A 127 -18.83 -13.27 10.34
N SER A 128 -19.49 -12.12 10.13
CA SER A 128 -19.24 -11.25 8.98
C SER A 128 -17.84 -10.66 9.00
N SER A 129 -17.36 -10.24 10.18
CA SER A 129 -16.00 -9.73 10.37
C SER A 129 -14.94 -10.82 10.12
N LEU A 130 -15.21 -12.05 10.55
CA LEU A 130 -14.35 -13.20 10.27
C LEU A 130 -14.28 -13.51 8.77
N VAL A 131 -15.42 -13.44 8.06
CA VAL A 131 -15.45 -13.62 6.60
C VAL A 131 -14.65 -12.53 5.90
N ILE A 132 -14.79 -11.25 6.28
CA ILE A 132 -13.98 -10.15 5.74
C ILE A 132 -12.49 -10.42 5.94
N GLY A 133 -12.10 -10.86 7.15
CA GLY A 133 -10.72 -11.18 7.48
C GLY A 133 -10.16 -12.32 6.62
N LEU A 134 -10.91 -13.43 6.49
CA LEU A 134 -10.50 -14.58 5.68
C LEU A 134 -10.35 -14.20 4.21
N VAL A 135 -11.32 -13.44 3.69
CA VAL A 135 -11.34 -12.94 2.32
C VAL A 135 -10.15 -12.01 2.04
N ASN A 136 -9.77 -11.18 3.01
CA ASN A 136 -8.57 -10.35 2.92
C ASN A 136 -7.30 -11.20 2.85
N VAL A 137 -7.16 -12.23 3.70
CA VAL A 137 -6.02 -13.16 3.67
C VAL A 137 -5.93 -13.86 2.31
N CYS A 138 -7.04 -14.41 1.81
CA CYS A 138 -7.08 -15.05 0.48
C CYS A 138 -6.70 -14.08 -0.65
N SER A 139 -7.15 -12.83 -0.58
CA SER A 139 -6.82 -11.80 -1.57
C SER A 139 -5.33 -11.46 -1.58
N ASN A 140 -4.68 -11.47 -0.42
CA ASN A 140 -3.23 -11.29 -0.33
C ASN A 140 -2.47 -12.46 -0.98
N PHE A 141 -2.90 -13.71 -0.79
CA PHE A 141 -2.31 -14.85 -1.51
C PHE A 141 -2.49 -14.74 -3.02
N MET A 142 -3.68 -14.31 -3.48
CA MET A 142 -3.95 -14.10 -4.89
C MET A 142 -3.01 -13.05 -5.49
N LEU A 143 -2.75 -11.96 -4.77
CA LEU A 143 -1.78 -10.97 -5.21
C LEU A 143 -0.38 -11.56 -5.39
N ILE A 144 0.12 -12.33 -4.42
CA ILE A 144 1.47 -12.90 -4.51
C ILE A 144 1.62 -13.70 -5.80
N TYR A 145 0.56 -14.41 -6.21
CA TYR A 145 0.55 -15.11 -7.48
C TYR A 145 0.47 -14.19 -8.72
N VAL A 146 -0.32 -13.11 -8.62
CA VAL A 146 -0.67 -12.24 -9.75
C VAL A 146 0.37 -11.12 -9.99
N VAL A 147 1.06 -10.64 -8.97
CA VAL A 147 1.98 -9.47 -9.02
C VAL A 147 3.13 -9.66 -10.01
N ASP A 148 3.61 -10.88 -10.16
CA ASP A 148 4.69 -11.21 -11.10
C ASP A 148 4.16 -11.52 -12.51
N ARG A 149 2.88 -11.87 -12.64
CA ARG A 149 2.25 -12.30 -13.89
C ARG A 149 1.60 -11.13 -14.63
N VAL A 150 1.05 -10.15 -13.94
CA VAL A 150 0.31 -9.03 -14.56
C VAL A 150 1.07 -7.71 -14.38
N GLU A 151 0.93 -6.83 -15.37
CA GLU A 151 1.42 -5.45 -15.30
C GLU A 151 0.81 -4.69 -14.11
N ARG A 152 1.64 -3.94 -13.38
CA ARG A 152 1.25 -3.31 -12.11
C ARG A 152 0.19 -2.24 -12.35
N ARG A 153 0.32 -1.49 -13.44
CA ARG A 153 -0.65 -0.46 -13.83
C ARG A 153 -2.02 -1.05 -14.14
N LYS A 154 -2.07 -2.19 -14.85
CA LYS A 154 -3.33 -2.89 -15.16
C LYS A 154 -4.02 -3.39 -13.89
N LEU A 155 -3.26 -3.94 -12.94
CA LEU A 155 -3.82 -4.38 -11.65
C LEU A 155 -4.43 -3.24 -10.85
N LEU A 156 -3.71 -2.11 -10.75
CA LEU A 156 -4.22 -0.92 -10.05
C LEU A 156 -5.50 -0.39 -10.71
N LEU A 157 -5.57 -0.35 -12.04
CA LEU A 157 -6.76 0.13 -12.75
C LEU A 157 -7.98 -0.78 -12.58
N VAL A 158 -7.79 -2.11 -12.69
CA VAL A 158 -8.88 -3.07 -12.46
C VAL A 158 -9.41 -2.93 -11.04
N ALA A 159 -8.52 -2.79 -10.06
CA ALA A 159 -8.93 -2.54 -8.69
C ALA A 159 -9.65 -1.20 -8.50
N CYS A 160 -9.19 -0.11 -9.14
CA CYS A 160 -9.91 1.18 -9.09
C CYS A 160 -11.35 1.03 -9.57
N VAL A 161 -11.56 0.33 -10.69
CA VAL A 161 -12.91 0.10 -11.24
C VAL A 161 -13.76 -0.71 -10.26
N GLN A 162 -13.23 -1.81 -9.73
CA GLN A 162 -13.94 -2.64 -8.76
C GLN A 162 -14.28 -1.88 -7.46
N MET A 163 -13.34 -1.10 -6.94
CA MET A 163 -13.55 -0.29 -5.74
C MET A 163 -14.56 0.83 -5.99
N PHE A 164 -14.52 1.47 -7.15
CA PHE A 164 -15.46 2.53 -7.55
C PHE A 164 -16.88 1.98 -7.61
N ILE A 165 -17.10 0.88 -8.33
CA ILE A 165 -18.42 0.25 -8.45
C ILE A 165 -18.96 -0.14 -7.07
N SER A 166 -18.10 -0.73 -6.23
CA SER A 166 -18.50 -1.18 -4.89
C SER A 166 -18.88 0.00 -3.98
N GLN A 167 -18.10 1.09 -3.97
CA GLN A 167 -18.40 2.27 -3.14
C GLN A 167 -19.64 3.03 -3.62
N VAL A 168 -19.82 3.17 -4.94
CA VAL A 168 -21.03 3.80 -5.49
C VAL A 168 -22.25 2.97 -5.17
N ALA A 169 -22.18 1.64 -5.30
CA ALA A 169 -23.27 0.75 -4.93
C ALA A 169 -23.64 0.87 -3.44
N ILE A 170 -22.65 0.88 -2.54
CA ILE A 170 -22.88 1.08 -1.10
C ILE A 170 -23.52 2.46 -0.85
N GLY A 171 -22.98 3.52 -1.45
CA GLY A 171 -23.51 4.88 -1.28
C GLY A 171 -24.95 5.04 -1.78
N VAL A 172 -25.31 4.41 -2.90
CA VAL A 172 -26.68 4.41 -3.42
C VAL A 172 -27.62 3.66 -2.49
N ILE A 173 -27.27 2.44 -2.09
CA ILE A 173 -28.11 1.62 -1.18
C ILE A 173 -28.34 2.36 0.13
N LEU A 174 -27.28 2.95 0.71
CA LEU A 174 -27.35 3.66 1.97
C LEU A 174 -28.14 4.98 1.85
N SER A 175 -28.02 5.71 0.74
CA SER A 175 -28.81 6.94 0.52
C SER A 175 -30.31 6.66 0.42
N PHE A 176 -30.72 5.61 -0.29
CA PHE A 176 -32.15 5.31 -0.46
C PHE A 176 -32.77 4.65 0.79
N HIS A 177 -32.06 3.73 1.45
CA HIS A 177 -32.68 2.91 2.50
C HIS A 177 -32.48 3.45 3.93
N LEU A 178 -31.47 4.32 4.15
CA LEU A 178 -31.23 4.91 5.47
C LEU A 178 -32.09 6.16 5.73
N LEU A 179 -32.57 6.83 4.68
CA LEU A 179 -33.39 8.04 4.79
C LEU A 179 -34.90 7.75 4.93
N ASP A 180 -35.43 6.69 4.30
CA ASP A 180 -36.88 6.47 4.22
C ASP A 180 -37.47 5.49 5.27
N THR A 181 -36.70 4.52 5.77
CA THR A 181 -37.30 3.37 6.49
C THR A 181 -36.80 3.10 7.91
N GLY A 182 -35.70 3.71 8.35
CA GLY A 182 -35.17 3.55 9.72
C GLY A 182 -34.81 2.10 10.13
N THR A 183 -35.00 1.11 9.25
CA THR A 183 -34.67 -0.30 9.40
C THR A 183 -34.30 -0.85 8.03
N LEU A 184 -33.14 -1.51 7.94
CA LEU A 184 -32.73 -2.25 6.74
C LEU A 184 -33.26 -3.67 6.83
N ASP A 185 -33.83 -4.16 5.73
CA ASP A 185 -34.15 -5.57 5.60
C ASP A 185 -32.87 -6.43 5.69
N ASN A 186 -32.96 -7.62 6.32
CA ASN A 186 -31.80 -8.49 6.57
C ASN A 186 -31.10 -8.90 5.27
N SER A 187 -31.85 -8.98 4.16
CA SER A 187 -31.32 -9.30 2.83
C SER A 187 -30.39 -8.20 2.30
N LEU A 188 -30.79 -6.93 2.44
CA LEU A 188 -30.03 -5.76 2.00
C LEU A 188 -28.78 -5.54 2.85
N ALA A 189 -28.87 -5.82 4.15
CA ALA A 189 -27.72 -5.76 5.04
C ALA A 189 -26.64 -6.77 4.61
N GLY A 190 -27.03 -7.99 4.23
CA GLY A 190 -26.11 -8.98 3.65
C GLY A 190 -25.44 -8.52 2.35
N VAL A 191 -26.19 -7.84 1.47
CA VAL A 191 -25.64 -7.28 0.22
C VAL A 191 -24.59 -6.19 0.50
N VAL A 192 -24.84 -5.30 1.47
CA VAL A 192 -23.85 -4.27 1.84
C VAL A 192 -22.57 -4.91 2.39
N VAL A 193 -22.68 -5.97 3.19
CA VAL A 193 -21.52 -6.70 3.70
C VAL A 193 -20.72 -7.32 2.57
N VAL A 194 -21.37 -7.96 1.60
CA VAL A 194 -20.70 -8.52 0.43
C VAL A 194 -19.99 -7.42 -0.38
N LEU A 195 -20.63 -6.27 -0.57
CA LEU A 195 -20.01 -5.13 -1.27
C LEU A 195 -18.79 -4.58 -0.52
N VAL A 196 -18.85 -4.48 0.81
CA VAL A 196 -17.71 -4.09 1.65
C VAL A 196 -16.59 -5.14 1.55
N CYS A 197 -16.92 -6.43 1.59
CA CYS A 197 -15.95 -7.51 1.35
C CYS A 197 -15.29 -7.34 -0.01
N THR A 198 -16.06 -7.16 -1.09
CA THR A 198 -15.54 -6.97 -2.44
C THR A 198 -14.66 -5.73 -2.55
N PHE A 199 -14.98 -4.65 -1.83
CA PHE A 199 -14.13 -3.47 -1.73
C PHE A 199 -12.80 -3.76 -1.01
N VAL A 200 -12.85 -4.42 0.15
CA VAL A 200 -11.66 -4.77 0.94
C VAL A 200 -10.77 -5.74 0.17
N MET A 201 -11.36 -6.74 -0.49
CA MET A 201 -10.67 -7.61 -1.45
C MET A 201 -9.96 -6.77 -2.50
N ALA A 202 -10.71 -5.85 -3.12
CA ALA A 202 -10.21 -5.04 -4.21
C ALA A 202 -9.00 -4.20 -3.81
N PHE A 203 -8.98 -3.71 -2.57
CA PHE A 203 -7.85 -2.98 -2.00
C PHE A 203 -6.67 -3.90 -1.66
N ALA A 204 -6.94 -5.07 -1.06
CA ALA A 204 -5.94 -6.02 -0.57
C ALA A 204 -5.06 -6.60 -1.69
N TRP A 205 -5.66 -6.99 -2.81
CA TRP A 205 -4.91 -7.50 -3.97
C TRP A 205 -4.29 -6.40 -4.86
N SER A 206 -4.35 -5.12 -4.47
CA SER A 206 -3.84 -4.02 -5.28
C SER A 206 -3.14 -2.94 -4.45
N TRP A 207 -3.84 -1.86 -4.09
CA TRP A 207 -3.34 -0.63 -3.50
C TRP A 207 -2.67 -0.80 -2.14
N GLY A 208 -3.09 -1.78 -1.34
CA GLY A 208 -2.44 -2.06 -0.05
C GLY A 208 -0.94 -2.38 -0.25
N PRO A 209 -0.61 -3.51 -0.87
CA PRO A 209 0.78 -3.94 -1.08
C PRO A 209 1.49 -3.21 -2.22
N MET A 210 0.80 -2.84 -3.31
CA MET A 210 1.42 -2.06 -4.40
C MET A 210 1.86 -0.67 -3.92
N GLY A 211 1.15 -0.09 -2.94
CA GLY A 211 1.53 1.18 -2.32
C GLY A 211 2.90 1.14 -1.65
N TRP A 212 3.33 -0.03 -1.18
CA TRP A 212 4.65 -0.24 -0.58
C TRP A 212 5.67 -0.79 -1.57
N LEU A 213 5.24 -1.62 -2.52
CA LEU A 213 6.13 -2.21 -3.53
C LEU A 213 6.64 -1.16 -4.52
N ILE A 214 5.76 -0.34 -5.08
CA ILE A 214 6.11 0.63 -6.13
C ILE A 214 7.21 1.61 -5.67
N PRO A 215 7.15 2.20 -4.45
CA PRO A 215 8.25 3.03 -3.95
C PRO A 215 9.59 2.29 -3.91
N THR A 216 9.62 1.00 -3.59
CA THR A 216 10.89 0.24 -3.53
C THR A 216 11.50 -0.01 -4.91
N GLU A 217 10.68 -0.11 -5.95
CA GLU A 217 11.14 -0.31 -7.32
C GLU A 217 11.56 1.00 -8.00
N ILE A 218 10.90 2.11 -7.66
CA ILE A 218 11.07 3.41 -8.32
C ILE A 218 12.32 4.18 -7.85
N PHE A 219 12.73 4.03 -6.59
CA PHE A 219 13.88 4.76 -6.08
C PHE A 219 15.22 4.08 -6.42
N PRO A 220 16.21 4.85 -6.91
CA PRO A 220 17.58 4.36 -7.02
C PRO A 220 18.13 4.08 -5.61
N ILE A 221 19.07 3.15 -5.52
CA ILE A 221 19.63 2.63 -4.26
C ILE A 221 20.03 3.76 -3.30
N GLU A 222 20.69 4.79 -3.84
CA GLU A 222 21.14 6.01 -3.16
C GLU A 222 20.08 6.76 -2.35
N THR A 223 18.88 6.89 -2.92
CA THR A 223 17.84 7.77 -2.39
C THR A 223 16.66 6.97 -1.88
N ARG A 224 16.70 5.63 -1.98
CA ARG A 224 15.63 4.73 -1.57
C ARG A 224 15.26 4.89 -0.10
N THR A 225 16.24 4.92 0.80
CA THR A 225 15.99 5.06 2.24
C THR A 225 15.35 6.41 2.58
N ALA A 226 15.81 7.49 1.95
CA ALA A 226 15.25 8.83 2.13
C ALA A 226 13.84 8.93 1.54
N GLY A 227 13.63 8.44 0.32
CA GLY A 227 12.34 8.42 -0.36
C GLY A 227 11.29 7.58 0.37
N TYR A 228 11.69 6.41 0.90
CA TYR A 228 10.81 5.56 1.70
C TYR A 228 10.43 6.20 3.04
N SER A 229 11.35 6.95 3.66
CA SER A 229 11.05 7.74 4.85
C SER A 229 9.94 8.76 4.57
N PHE A 230 10.03 9.52 3.47
CA PHE A 230 8.95 10.42 3.05
C PHE A 230 7.64 9.68 2.75
N ALA A 231 7.70 8.51 2.11
CA ALA A 231 6.54 7.67 1.84
C ALA A 231 5.79 7.30 3.14
N VAL A 232 6.53 6.79 4.14
CA VAL A 232 5.99 6.39 5.45
C VAL A 232 5.45 7.61 6.19
N SER A 233 6.21 8.71 6.23
CA SER A 233 5.77 9.95 6.90
C SER A 233 4.47 10.50 6.30
N SER A 234 4.36 10.57 4.97
CA SER A 234 3.13 10.97 4.30
C SER A 234 1.99 9.98 4.60
N ASN A 235 2.24 8.68 4.50
CA ASN A 235 1.24 7.66 4.80
C ASN A 235 0.66 7.81 6.22
N MET A 236 1.51 7.96 7.23
CA MET A 236 1.11 8.13 8.62
C MET A 236 0.39 9.46 8.85
N LEU A 237 0.87 10.55 8.24
CA LEU A 237 0.22 11.87 8.32
C LEU A 237 -1.20 11.83 7.77
N PHE A 238 -1.40 11.28 6.58
CA PHE A 238 -2.73 11.20 5.97
C PHE A 238 -3.64 10.17 6.66
N THR A 239 -3.06 9.10 7.22
CA THR A 239 -3.80 8.18 8.10
C THR A 239 -4.36 8.94 9.30
N PHE A 240 -3.54 9.77 9.95
CA PHE A 240 -3.96 10.60 11.08
C PHE A 240 -5.04 11.61 10.68
N VAL A 241 -4.83 12.36 9.58
CA VAL A 241 -5.79 13.36 9.09
C VAL A 241 -7.14 12.73 8.78
N ILE A 242 -7.18 11.62 8.03
CA ILE A 242 -8.43 10.93 7.72
C ILE A 242 -9.06 10.37 9.00
N SER A 243 -8.29 9.73 9.88
CA SER A 243 -8.85 9.17 11.13
C SER A 243 -9.51 10.23 12.01
N GLN A 244 -8.92 11.43 12.11
CA GLN A 244 -9.47 12.54 12.89
C GLN A 244 -10.69 13.18 12.20
N THR A 245 -10.61 13.42 10.89
CA THR A 245 -11.66 14.14 10.16
C THR A 245 -12.85 13.25 9.78
N PHE A 246 -12.66 11.93 9.74
CA PHE A 246 -13.67 10.96 9.32
C PHE A 246 -14.91 10.99 10.21
N LEU A 247 -14.75 11.06 11.53
CA LEU A 247 -15.91 11.07 12.43
C LEU A 247 -16.75 12.34 12.25
N SER A 248 -16.10 13.49 12.09
CA SER A 248 -16.79 14.75 11.76
C SER A 248 -17.47 14.69 10.40
N MET A 249 -16.79 14.14 9.38
CA MET A 249 -17.39 13.95 8.05
C MET A 249 -18.59 13.00 8.10
N LEU A 250 -18.54 11.91 8.87
CA LEU A 250 -19.67 11.00 9.03
C LEU A 250 -20.90 11.68 9.63
N CYS A 251 -20.71 12.50 10.67
CA CYS A 251 -21.81 13.21 11.32
C CYS A 251 -22.51 14.21 10.38
N PHE A 252 -21.76 14.90 9.51
CA PHE A 252 -22.31 15.90 8.59
C PHE A 252 -22.77 15.31 7.25
N LEU A 253 -22.01 14.37 6.67
CA LEU A 253 -22.20 13.90 5.30
C LEU A 253 -22.93 12.55 5.21
N LYS A 254 -23.08 11.78 6.30
CA LYS A 254 -23.75 10.46 6.33
C LYS A 254 -23.40 9.60 5.10
N SER A 255 -24.32 9.45 4.16
CA SER A 255 -24.15 8.66 2.93
C SER A 255 -23.24 9.32 1.87
N LEU A 256 -23.17 10.65 1.85
CA LEU A 256 -22.33 11.42 0.91
C LEU A 256 -20.83 11.12 1.05
N ILE A 257 -20.40 10.56 2.18
CA ILE A 257 -18.99 10.20 2.40
C ILE A 257 -18.51 9.10 1.45
N PHE A 258 -19.38 8.15 1.09
CA PHE A 258 -19.05 7.09 0.13
C PHE A 258 -18.92 7.64 -1.28
N PHE A 259 -19.75 8.62 -1.65
CA PHE A 259 -19.61 9.33 -2.91
C PHE A 259 -18.31 10.16 -2.95
N PHE A 260 -17.94 10.81 -1.85
CA PHE A 260 -16.67 11.53 -1.74
C PHE A 260 -15.46 10.61 -1.96
N PHE A 261 -15.42 9.44 -1.31
CA PHE A 261 -14.35 8.47 -1.54
C PHE A 261 -14.38 7.90 -2.97
N SER A 262 -15.56 7.67 -3.54
CA SER A 262 -15.66 7.16 -4.92
C SER A 262 -15.11 8.16 -5.94
N ALA A 263 -15.32 9.46 -5.73
CA ALA A 263 -14.75 10.51 -6.56
C ALA A 263 -13.21 10.49 -6.49
N TRP A 264 -12.65 10.31 -5.29
CA TRP A 264 -11.20 10.15 -5.11
C TRP A 264 -10.63 8.89 -5.77
N ILE A 265 -11.37 7.78 -5.77
CA ILE A 265 -10.96 6.56 -6.50
C ILE A 265 -10.91 6.81 -8.01
N LEU A 266 -11.82 7.62 -8.55
CA LEU A 266 -11.79 7.99 -9.96
C LEU A 266 -10.58 8.88 -10.29
N VAL A 267 -10.30 9.88 -9.45
CA VAL A 267 -9.08 10.72 -9.58
C VAL A 267 -7.82 9.87 -9.50
N MET A 268 -7.78 8.91 -8.58
CA MET A 268 -6.69 7.95 -8.43
C MET A 268 -6.52 7.07 -9.67
N GLY A 269 -7.62 6.59 -10.26
CA GLY A 269 -7.60 5.85 -11.52
C GLY A 269 -7.02 6.68 -12.67
N ILE A 270 -7.44 7.94 -12.81
CA ILE A 270 -6.89 8.88 -13.80
C ILE A 270 -5.38 9.07 -13.56
N PHE A 271 -4.95 9.25 -12.32
CA PHE A 271 -3.54 9.39 -11.99
C PHE A 271 -2.71 8.17 -12.41
N VAL A 272 -3.20 6.95 -12.19
CA VAL A 272 -2.53 5.72 -12.63
C VAL A 272 -2.43 5.63 -14.15
N VAL A 273 -3.44 6.12 -14.88
CA VAL A 273 -3.37 6.18 -16.34
C VAL A 273 -2.33 7.21 -16.80
N PHE A 274 -2.29 8.40 -16.23
CA PHE A 274 -1.50 9.49 -16.81
C PHE A 274 -0.09 9.64 -16.25
N LEU A 275 0.17 9.26 -15.00
CA LEU A 275 1.42 9.60 -14.30
C LEU A 275 2.26 8.40 -13.89
N LEU A 276 1.69 7.19 -13.81
CA LEU A 276 2.40 5.99 -13.34
C LEU A 276 3.06 5.24 -14.51
N PRO A 277 4.40 5.22 -14.60
CA PRO A 277 5.09 4.36 -15.57
C PRO A 277 4.94 2.89 -15.19
N GLU A 278 4.88 2.00 -16.18
CA GLU A 278 4.83 0.56 -15.93
C GLU A 278 6.16 0.09 -15.33
N THR A 279 6.15 -0.53 -14.14
CA THR A 279 7.38 -0.96 -13.45
C THR A 279 7.77 -2.41 -13.73
N LYS A 280 6.90 -3.21 -14.38
CA LYS A 280 7.08 -4.67 -14.51
C LYS A 280 8.37 -5.07 -15.21
N GLY A 281 9.21 -5.84 -14.50
CA GLY A 281 10.39 -6.50 -15.06
C GLY A 281 11.54 -5.56 -15.42
N MET A 282 11.52 -4.31 -14.93
CA MET A 282 12.64 -3.40 -15.09
C MET A 282 13.59 -3.50 -13.89
N PRO A 283 14.88 -3.81 -14.10
CA PRO A 283 15.86 -3.71 -13.04
C PRO A 283 15.95 -2.25 -12.57
N VAL A 284 16.12 -2.07 -11.25
CA VAL A 284 16.03 -0.76 -10.60
C VAL A 284 17.01 0.26 -11.20
N ASP A 285 18.14 -0.22 -11.71
CA ASP A 285 19.18 0.61 -12.33
C ASP A 285 18.77 1.16 -13.72
N LEU A 286 17.81 0.54 -14.41
CA LEU A 286 17.33 0.97 -15.73
C LEU A 286 16.06 1.84 -15.68
N MET A 287 15.43 1.99 -14.51
CA MET A 287 14.21 2.80 -14.37
C MET A 287 14.43 4.25 -14.80
N GLY A 288 15.55 4.87 -14.38
CA GLY A 288 15.90 6.26 -14.71
C GLY A 288 15.96 6.56 -16.20
N VAL A 289 16.50 5.62 -16.99
CA VAL A 289 16.79 5.85 -18.42
C VAL A 289 15.63 5.39 -19.32
N ARG A 290 14.92 4.32 -18.95
CA ARG A 290 13.93 3.67 -19.84
C ARG A 290 12.49 4.03 -19.50
N ALA A 291 12.14 4.16 -18.22
CA ALA A 291 10.77 4.47 -17.78
C ALA A 291 10.51 5.98 -17.72
N TRP A 292 11.45 6.74 -17.14
CA TRP A 292 11.25 8.17 -16.89
C TRP A 292 11.47 9.06 -18.12
N ARG A 293 12.48 8.77 -18.96
CA ARG A 293 12.74 9.52 -20.22
C ARG A 293 11.70 9.27 -21.31
N GLN A 294 11.03 8.11 -21.31
CA GLN A 294 10.00 7.79 -22.32
C GLN A 294 8.60 8.28 -21.92
N HIS A 295 8.39 8.65 -20.65
CA HIS A 295 7.08 9.05 -20.17
C HIS A 295 6.71 10.47 -20.63
N PRO A 296 5.55 10.70 -21.27
CA PRO A 296 5.20 11.98 -21.88
C PRO A 296 5.18 13.16 -20.90
N VAL A 297 4.82 12.91 -19.64
CA VAL A 297 4.76 13.94 -18.57
C VAL A 297 6.11 14.18 -17.89
N TRP A 298 6.95 13.15 -17.77
CA TRP A 298 8.16 13.21 -16.95
C TRP A 298 9.44 13.41 -17.77
N ASN A 299 9.37 13.23 -19.11
CA ASN A 299 10.49 13.42 -20.02
C ASN A 299 11.16 14.80 -19.86
N TRP A 300 10.39 15.85 -19.53
CA TRP A 300 10.95 17.19 -19.32
C TRP A 300 11.90 17.29 -18.11
N PHE A 301 11.71 16.47 -17.08
CA PHE A 301 12.60 16.45 -15.91
C PHE A 301 13.91 15.67 -16.14
N PHE A 302 13.97 14.85 -17.19
CA PHE A 302 15.10 13.99 -17.53
C PHE A 302 15.77 14.30 -18.89
N LYS A 303 15.31 15.37 -19.57
CA LYS A 303 16.05 15.98 -20.69
C LYS A 303 17.19 16.83 -20.11
N GLU A 304 18.40 16.42 -20.44
CA GLU A 304 19.62 17.22 -20.27
C GLU A 304 19.57 18.47 -21.16
#